data_AF-A0A1H3B8G7-F1
#
_entry.id   AF-A0A1H3B8G7-F1
#
_cell.length_a   1.000
_cell.length_b   1.000
_cell.length_c   1.000
_cell.angle_alpha   90.00
_cell.angle_beta   90.00
_cell.angle_gamma   90.00
#
_symmetry.space_group_name_H-M   'P 1'
#
loop_
_entity.id
_entity.type
_entity.pdbx_description
1 polymer ?
#
loop_
_entity_poly.entity_id
_entity_poly.type
_entity_poly.pdbx_seq_one_letter_code
_entity_poly.pdbx_strand_id
1 'polypeptide(L)'
;MATRRSSPTQALTTSLVPSRLPVAPSVLAEIGLDAGTWAVLADSIFPNAKTPEGVILAVRYCQARGLDVMKRPVHVVSMWSTALGRYVETVWPGIAEVQITAARTGLWAGLDSPRFGPELTKTFTGTVKRDDKWTEVAVTVTFPEWAETTVYRMVNGVRCPFSEMVFWEETYARQGRAEVPNEMWQKRPKGQLLKCAKAASLRAAFPEEAGYTAEEMEGKAIEGHAPVDGAVIEGEIVTAQPTTIQPRVTPTVVDTASVDTARPNGIDETAVSETAPADPAQRDAVIDAQVAKQVATLVERACKVGAWGQAEDYARARFNGAHLAYALAELEQAAALSVVTRKAKTAEAPVAEAA
;
A
#
# COMPACT_ATOMS: atom_id res chain seq x y z
N MET A 1 -29.99 48.51 30.95
CA MET A 1 -28.64 47.92 30.94
C MET A 1 -28.76 46.43 31.20
N ALA A 2 -28.63 45.59 30.17
CA ALA A 2 -28.56 44.14 30.31
C ALA A 2 -27.42 43.63 29.43
N THR A 3 -26.30 43.28 30.05
CA THR A 3 -25.08 42.80 29.40
C THR A 3 -25.22 41.30 29.14
N ARG A 4 -25.47 40.92 27.88
CA ARG A 4 -25.30 39.53 27.41
C ARG A 4 -23.81 39.18 27.42
N ARG A 5 -23.40 38.24 28.27
CA ARG A 5 -22.09 37.59 28.17
C ARG A 5 -22.17 36.54 27.05
N SER A 6 -21.43 36.77 25.98
CA SER A 6 -21.15 35.78 24.94
C SER A 6 -20.15 34.74 25.48
N SER A 7 -20.56 33.48 25.51
CA SER A 7 -19.67 32.35 25.79
C SER A 7 -18.65 32.19 24.66
N PRO A 8 -17.38 31.88 24.94
CA PRO A 8 -16.42 31.56 23.89
C PRO A 8 -16.75 30.18 23.31
N THR A 9 -16.94 30.13 21.99
CA THR A 9 -16.95 28.88 21.21
C THR A 9 -15.64 28.15 21.47
N GLN A 10 -15.70 27.00 22.16
CA GLN A 10 -14.57 26.09 22.29
C GLN A 10 -14.18 25.63 20.88
N ALA A 11 -13.00 26.03 20.43
CA ALA A 11 -12.36 25.42 19.29
C ALA A 11 -12.09 23.95 19.64
N LEU A 12 -12.67 23.03 18.85
CA LEU A 12 -12.33 21.62 18.90
C LEU A 12 -10.83 21.50 18.65
N THR A 13 -10.08 21.17 19.69
CA THR A 13 -8.66 20.84 19.58
C THR A 13 -8.56 19.56 18.77
N THR A 14 -8.32 19.67 17.46
CA THR A 14 -7.95 18.52 16.64
C THR A 14 -6.73 17.88 17.28
N SER A 15 -6.93 16.70 17.87
CA SER A 15 -5.86 15.85 18.38
C SER A 15 -4.98 15.48 17.19
N LEU A 16 -3.95 16.29 16.95
CA LEU A 16 -2.95 16.05 15.91
C LEU A 16 -2.20 14.78 16.29
N VAL A 17 -2.40 13.71 15.51
CA VAL A 17 -1.49 12.56 15.55
C VAL A 17 -0.12 13.10 15.12
N PRO A 18 0.92 13.04 15.98
CA PRO A 18 2.23 13.56 15.60
C PRO A 18 2.80 12.71 14.46
N SER A 19 3.15 13.37 13.36
CA SER A 19 3.81 12.75 12.20
C SER A 19 5.33 12.87 12.33
N ARG A 20 6.08 11.86 11.89
CA ARG A 20 7.55 11.91 11.81
C ARG A 20 8.05 12.99 10.84
N LEU A 21 7.28 13.30 9.80
CA LEU A 21 7.61 14.29 8.78
C LEU A 21 6.70 15.51 8.96
N PRO A 22 7.11 16.56 9.68
CA PRO A 22 6.27 17.73 9.90
C PRO A 22 6.02 18.48 8.58
N VAL A 23 4.80 18.96 8.39
CA VAL A 23 4.39 19.75 7.22
C VAL A 23 3.42 20.84 7.64
N ALA A 24 3.49 21.99 6.97
CA ALA A 24 2.61 23.11 7.28
C ALA A 24 1.13 22.78 6.96
N PRO A 25 0.17 23.14 7.83
CA PRO A 25 -1.26 22.90 7.56
C PRO A 25 -1.77 23.51 6.24
N SER A 26 -1.19 24.62 5.80
CA SER A 26 -1.52 25.25 4.51
C SER A 26 -1.19 24.36 3.31
N VAL A 27 -0.05 23.66 3.35
CA VAL A 27 0.36 22.72 2.30
C VAL A 27 -0.58 21.52 2.27
N LEU A 28 -0.95 20.99 3.44
CA LEU A 28 -1.92 19.90 3.55
C LEU A 28 -3.27 20.28 2.94
N ALA A 29 -3.78 21.47 3.26
CA ALA A 29 -5.02 21.97 2.69
C ALA A 29 -4.94 22.11 1.15
N GLU A 30 -3.81 22.56 0.60
CA GLU A 30 -3.58 22.68 -0.85
C GLU A 30 -3.57 21.32 -1.57
N ILE A 31 -3.10 20.27 -0.90
CA ILE A 31 -3.13 18.90 -1.43
C ILE A 31 -4.39 18.14 -1.01
N GLY A 32 -5.35 18.81 -0.35
CA GLY A 32 -6.63 18.23 0.05
C GLY A 32 -6.53 17.16 1.14
N LEU A 33 -5.52 17.22 2.01
CA LEU A 33 -5.31 16.28 3.11
C LEU A 33 -5.46 16.97 4.47
N ASP A 34 -5.84 16.19 5.47
CA ASP A 34 -5.75 16.57 6.88
C ASP A 34 -4.48 16.00 7.53
N ALA A 35 -4.17 16.48 8.74
CA ALA A 35 -2.96 16.08 9.46
C ALA A 35 -2.95 14.61 9.92
N GLY A 36 -4.12 14.02 10.19
CA GLY A 36 -4.23 12.60 10.53
C GLY A 36 -3.93 11.72 9.32
N THR A 37 -4.51 12.05 8.17
CA THR A 37 -4.20 11.37 6.90
C THR A 37 -2.72 11.50 6.55
N TRP A 38 -2.13 12.67 6.76
CA TRP A 38 -0.69 12.87 6.57
C TRP A 38 0.17 11.98 7.46
N ALA A 39 -0.15 11.86 8.75
CA ALA A 39 0.59 10.97 9.66
C ALA A 39 0.54 9.52 9.18
N VAL A 40 -0.61 9.03 8.72
CA VAL A 40 -0.74 7.68 8.15
C VAL A 40 0.15 7.52 6.91
N LEU A 41 0.16 8.52 6.02
CA LEU A 41 1.01 8.49 4.82
C LEU A 41 2.50 8.45 5.16
N ALA A 42 2.97 9.34 6.04
CA ALA A 42 4.38 9.49 6.38
C ALA A 42 4.93 8.34 7.25
N ASP A 43 4.10 7.79 8.13
CA ASP A 43 4.55 6.84 9.15
C ASP A 43 4.24 5.39 8.79
N SER A 44 3.16 5.13 8.03
CA SER A 44 2.72 3.76 7.71
C SER A 44 2.83 3.41 6.23
N ILE A 45 2.38 4.29 5.34
CA ILE A 45 2.35 4.00 3.89
C ILE A 45 3.74 4.20 3.26
N PHE A 46 4.42 5.27 3.62
CA PHE A 46 5.76 5.64 3.13
C PHE A 46 6.79 5.76 4.28
N PRO A 47 6.99 4.71 5.09
CA PRO A 47 7.86 4.78 6.27
C PRO A 47 9.33 5.05 5.91
N ASN A 48 9.73 4.74 4.67
CA ASN A 48 11.09 4.94 4.18
C ASN A 48 11.31 6.35 3.58
N ALA A 49 10.27 7.16 3.41
CA ALA A 49 10.41 8.52 2.94
C ALA A 49 11.17 9.36 3.97
N LYS A 50 12.19 10.11 3.56
CA LYS A 50 13.03 10.92 4.45
C LYS A 50 12.55 12.35 4.55
N THR A 51 11.78 12.82 3.56
CA THR A 51 11.35 14.21 3.41
C THR A 51 9.84 14.31 3.22
N PRO A 52 9.18 15.38 3.71
CA PRO A 52 7.79 15.70 3.36
C PRO A 52 7.59 15.79 1.85
N GLU A 53 8.55 16.36 1.12
CA GLU A 53 8.47 16.58 -0.32
C GLU A 53 8.32 15.28 -1.10
N GLY A 54 9.02 14.20 -0.69
CA GLY A 54 8.87 12.88 -1.29
C GLY A 54 7.46 12.30 -1.15
N VAL A 55 6.83 12.47 0.02
CA VAL A 55 5.44 12.02 0.26
C VAL A 55 4.44 12.90 -0.49
N ILE A 56 4.65 14.23 -0.50
CA ILE A 56 3.81 15.16 -1.27
C ILE A 56 3.85 14.82 -2.75
N LEU A 57 5.03 14.52 -3.30
CA LEU A 57 5.16 14.11 -4.70
C LEU A 57 4.38 12.83 -4.99
N ALA A 58 4.41 11.85 -4.09
CA ALA A 58 3.64 10.62 -4.25
C ALA A 58 2.12 10.90 -4.25
N VAL A 59 1.66 11.80 -3.37
CA VAL A 59 0.25 12.26 -3.33
C VAL A 59 -0.12 12.95 -4.64
N ARG A 60 0.68 13.93 -5.09
CA ARG A 60 0.41 14.68 -6.33
C ARG A 60 0.43 13.77 -7.57
N TYR A 61 1.37 12.82 -7.64
CA TYR A 61 1.40 11.80 -8.68
C TYR A 61 0.08 11.00 -8.71
N CYS A 62 -0.35 10.51 -7.54
CA CYS A 62 -1.60 9.74 -7.45
C CYS A 62 -2.81 10.59 -7.83
N GLN A 63 -2.89 11.85 -7.39
CA GLN A 63 -3.98 12.77 -7.75
C GLN A 63 -4.05 13.00 -9.27
N ALA A 64 -2.92 13.28 -9.91
CA ALA A 64 -2.85 13.52 -11.35
C ALA A 64 -3.29 12.30 -12.18
N ARG A 65 -3.04 11.08 -11.67
CA ARG A 65 -3.40 9.81 -12.32
C ARG A 65 -4.74 9.25 -11.84
N GLY A 66 -5.46 9.94 -10.95
CA GLY A 66 -6.70 9.45 -10.35
C GLY A 66 -6.53 8.13 -9.57
N LEU A 67 -5.41 7.99 -8.86
CA LEU A 67 -5.06 6.83 -8.04
C LEU A 67 -5.30 7.14 -6.55
N ASP A 68 -5.62 6.09 -5.80
CA ASP A 68 -5.75 6.17 -4.35
C ASP A 68 -4.38 5.96 -3.69
N VAL A 69 -3.80 7.04 -3.17
CA VAL A 69 -2.48 7.02 -2.51
C VAL A 69 -2.45 6.10 -1.29
N MET A 70 -3.58 5.89 -0.61
CA MET A 70 -3.66 5.02 0.58
C MET A 70 -3.46 3.55 0.23
N LYS A 71 -3.73 3.16 -1.02
CA LYS A 71 -3.45 1.80 -1.52
C LYS A 71 -2.00 1.59 -1.92
N ARG A 72 -1.16 2.62 -1.78
CA ARG A 72 0.28 2.61 -2.10
C ARG A 72 0.57 2.08 -3.52
N PRO A 73 0.00 2.68 -4.57
CA PRO A 73 0.30 2.29 -5.96
C PRO A 73 1.75 2.64 -6.34
N VAL A 74 2.36 3.63 -5.69
CA VAL A 74 3.72 4.11 -5.94
C VAL A 74 4.64 3.90 -4.74
N HIS A 75 5.94 4.02 -4.97
CA HIS A 75 6.98 3.96 -3.95
C HIS A 75 7.80 5.26 -3.91
N VAL A 76 8.08 5.76 -2.72
CA VAL A 76 9.10 6.80 -2.49
C VAL A 76 10.44 6.09 -2.28
N VAL A 77 11.38 6.32 -3.19
CA VAL A 77 12.68 5.64 -3.23
C VAL A 77 13.80 6.66 -3.25
N SER A 78 14.76 6.48 -2.34
CA SER A 78 16.01 7.25 -2.31
C SER A 78 16.98 6.67 -3.33
N MET A 79 17.27 7.41 -4.41
CA MET A 79 18.17 6.99 -5.49
C MET A 79 19.38 7.90 -5.60
N TRP A 80 20.54 7.34 -5.97
CA TRP A 80 21.73 8.14 -6.24
C TRP A 80 21.58 8.85 -7.58
N SER A 81 21.63 10.19 -7.57
CA SER A 81 21.72 11.00 -8.77
C SER A 81 23.18 11.27 -9.09
N THR A 82 23.66 10.74 -10.20
CA THR A 82 25.03 11.02 -10.68
C THR A 82 25.18 12.48 -11.07
N ALA A 83 24.13 13.11 -11.62
CA ALA A 83 24.14 14.52 -12.01
C ALA A 83 24.29 15.47 -10.81
N LEU A 84 23.60 15.18 -9.70
CA LEU A 84 23.63 16.00 -8.49
C LEU A 84 24.70 15.56 -7.47
N GLY A 85 25.35 14.42 -7.70
CA GLY A 85 26.34 13.85 -6.78
C GLY A 85 25.79 13.52 -5.39
N ARG A 86 24.48 13.27 -5.26
CA ARG A 86 23.80 12.99 -3.98
C ARG A 86 22.60 12.08 -4.14
N TYR A 87 22.16 11.51 -3.02
CA TYR A 87 20.87 10.81 -2.97
C TYR A 87 19.72 11.82 -3.05
N VAL A 88 18.71 11.49 -3.85
CA VAL A 88 17.46 12.22 -3.98
C VAL A 88 16.28 11.27 -3.80
N GLU A 89 15.20 11.76 -3.22
CA GLU A 89 13.95 11.00 -3.19
C GLU A 89 13.20 11.18 -4.51
N THR A 90 12.74 10.06 -5.05
CA THR A 90 12.00 9.98 -6.30
C THR A 90 10.77 9.10 -6.09
N VAL A 91 9.73 9.31 -6.90
CA VAL A 91 8.52 8.51 -6.88
C VAL A 91 8.53 7.57 -8.08
N TRP A 92 8.31 6.28 -7.83
CA TRP A 92 8.28 5.25 -8.85
C TRP A 92 6.96 4.49 -8.82
N PRO A 93 6.32 4.24 -9.97
CA PRO A 93 5.17 3.33 -10.05
C PRO A 93 5.55 1.95 -9.53
N GLY A 94 4.75 1.37 -8.65
CA GLY A 94 4.87 -0.04 -8.30
C GLY A 94 4.09 -0.91 -9.29
N ILE A 95 4.26 -2.23 -9.21
CA ILE A 95 3.46 -3.17 -10.00
C ILE A 95 1.95 -2.95 -9.84
N ALA A 96 1.50 -2.49 -8.66
CA ALA A 96 0.10 -2.20 -8.40
C ALA A 96 -0.45 -1.04 -9.26
N GLU A 97 0.34 0.01 -9.47
CA GLU A 97 -0.05 1.14 -10.32
C GLU A 97 -0.30 0.67 -11.75
N VAL A 98 0.68 -0.02 -12.34
CA VAL A 98 0.61 -0.52 -13.71
C VAL A 98 -0.56 -1.49 -13.90
N GLN A 99 -0.85 -2.32 -12.90
CA GLN A 99 -2.02 -3.19 -12.94
C GLN A 99 -3.33 -2.42 -12.91
N ILE A 100 -3.43 -1.37 -12.09
CA ILE A 100 -4.63 -0.54 -11.98
C ILE A 100 -4.88 0.18 -13.30
N THR A 101 -3.86 0.80 -13.88
CA THR A 101 -3.97 1.54 -15.14
C THR A 101 -4.26 0.62 -16.31
N ALA A 102 -3.55 -0.52 -16.44
CA ALA A 102 -3.86 -1.54 -17.44
C ALA A 102 -5.31 -2.06 -17.34
N ALA A 103 -5.81 -2.32 -16.13
CA ALA A 103 -7.18 -2.76 -15.92
C ALA A 103 -8.21 -1.68 -16.34
N ARG A 104 -7.93 -0.40 -16.06
CA ARG A 104 -8.80 0.73 -16.40
C ARG A 104 -8.96 0.96 -17.90
N THR A 105 -8.02 0.48 -18.73
CA THR A 105 -8.18 0.51 -20.19
C THR A 105 -9.37 -0.32 -20.69
N GLY A 106 -9.84 -1.29 -19.89
CA GLY A 106 -10.84 -2.27 -20.32
C GLY A 106 -10.32 -3.30 -21.34
N LEU A 107 -9.03 -3.23 -21.72
CA LEU A 107 -8.43 -4.11 -22.72
C LEU A 107 -7.65 -5.28 -22.09
N TRP A 108 -7.45 -5.33 -20.78
CA TRP A 108 -6.77 -6.45 -20.12
C TRP A 108 -7.63 -7.72 -20.17
N ALA A 109 -7.15 -8.71 -20.91
CA ALA A 109 -7.81 -9.98 -21.21
C ALA A 109 -7.19 -11.19 -20.48
N GLY A 110 -6.60 -10.98 -19.31
CA GLY A 110 -6.06 -12.03 -18.45
C GLY A 110 -4.53 -12.12 -18.37
N LEU A 111 -4.07 -13.04 -17.55
CA LEU A 111 -2.67 -13.26 -17.19
C LEU A 111 -2.47 -14.76 -16.98
N ASP A 112 -1.48 -15.36 -17.64
CA ASP A 112 -1.12 -16.75 -17.39
C ASP A 112 -0.36 -16.91 -16.07
N SER A 113 -0.42 -18.12 -15.52
CA SER A 113 0.46 -18.52 -14.43
C SER A 113 1.92 -18.33 -14.83
N PRO A 114 2.77 -17.80 -13.94
CA PRO A 114 4.16 -17.57 -14.25
C PRO A 114 4.92 -18.86 -14.53
N ARG A 115 5.82 -18.78 -15.50
CA ARG A 115 6.80 -19.82 -15.82
C ARG A 115 8.14 -19.42 -15.22
N PHE A 116 8.89 -20.42 -14.78
CA PHE A 116 10.22 -20.21 -14.20
C PHE A 116 11.21 -21.15 -14.84
N GLY A 117 12.44 -20.66 -15.01
CA GLY A 117 13.58 -21.46 -15.40
C GLY A 117 14.03 -22.43 -14.31
N PRO A 118 15.09 -23.22 -14.59
CA PRO A 118 15.69 -24.11 -13.61
C PRO A 118 16.18 -23.32 -12.38
N GLU A 119 16.20 -23.97 -11.21
CA GLU A 119 16.77 -23.38 -10.01
C GLU A 119 18.30 -23.45 -10.05
N LEU A 120 18.93 -22.31 -9.80
CA LEU A 120 20.37 -22.14 -9.67
C LEU A 120 20.69 -21.81 -8.22
N THR A 121 21.77 -22.38 -7.68
CA THR A 121 22.30 -22.02 -6.36
C THR A 121 23.66 -21.38 -6.53
N LYS A 122 23.83 -20.16 -6.05
CA LYS A 122 25.08 -19.39 -6.16
C LYS A 122 25.41 -18.71 -4.84
N THR A 123 26.70 -18.67 -4.53
CA THR A 123 27.24 -17.90 -3.41
C THR A 123 27.75 -16.57 -3.91
N PHE A 124 27.16 -15.49 -3.42
CA PHE A 124 27.53 -14.11 -3.71
C PHE A 124 28.40 -13.60 -2.58
N THR A 125 29.55 -13.03 -2.91
CA THR A 125 30.48 -12.44 -1.95
C THR A 125 30.67 -10.96 -2.23
N GLY A 126 30.90 -10.18 -1.18
CA GLY A 126 31.21 -8.76 -1.32
C GLY A 126 31.25 -8.03 0.02
N THR A 127 31.77 -6.82 -0.02
CA THR A 127 31.87 -5.97 1.17
C THR A 127 30.66 -5.04 1.22
N VAL A 128 29.85 -5.17 2.27
CA VAL A 128 28.66 -4.35 2.49
C VAL A 128 28.81 -3.53 3.76
N LYS A 129 28.15 -2.37 3.81
CA LYS A 129 28.16 -1.50 4.99
C LYS A 129 27.04 -1.94 5.94
N ARG A 130 27.38 -2.37 7.16
CA ARG A 130 26.46 -2.69 8.26
C ARG A 130 26.88 -1.93 9.50
N ASP A 131 25.95 -1.25 10.16
CA ASP A 131 26.20 -0.48 11.40
C ASP A 131 27.43 0.44 11.30
N ASP A 132 27.51 1.17 10.19
CA ASP A 132 28.63 2.05 9.81
C ASP A 132 30.00 1.38 9.61
N LYS A 133 30.06 0.05 9.58
CA LYS A 133 31.29 -0.73 9.32
C LYS A 133 31.19 -1.48 7.99
N TRP A 134 32.31 -1.55 7.29
CA TRP A 134 32.44 -2.41 6.11
C TRP A 134 32.70 -3.84 6.56
N THR A 135 31.90 -4.79 6.09
CA THR A 135 32.00 -6.20 6.46
C THR A 135 31.94 -7.05 5.20
N GLU A 136 32.85 -8.01 5.09
CA GLU A 136 32.78 -9.05 4.06
C GLU A 136 31.64 -10.00 4.39
N VAL A 137 30.80 -10.27 3.39
CA VAL A 137 29.66 -11.16 3.52
C VAL A 137 29.68 -12.14 2.36
N ALA A 138 29.35 -13.39 2.67
CA ALA A 138 29.05 -14.43 1.70
C ALA A 138 27.61 -14.88 1.92
N VAL A 139 26.78 -14.82 0.88
CA VAL A 139 25.38 -15.25 0.91
C VAL A 139 25.14 -16.27 -0.19
N THR A 140 24.65 -17.45 0.17
CA THR A 140 24.17 -18.45 -0.80
C THR A 140 22.68 -18.28 -1.02
N VAL A 141 22.26 -18.11 -2.27
CA VAL A 141 20.86 -17.96 -2.66
C VAL A 141 20.52 -18.99 -3.73
N THR A 142 19.36 -19.64 -3.57
CA THR A 142 18.75 -20.48 -4.61
C THR A 142 17.64 -19.69 -5.28
N PHE A 143 17.71 -19.53 -6.60
CA PHE A 143 16.81 -18.69 -7.38
C PHE A 143 16.53 -19.30 -8.75
N PRO A 144 15.37 -19.02 -9.37
CA PRO A 144 15.12 -19.43 -10.75
C PRO A 144 16.00 -18.62 -11.70
N GLU A 145 16.57 -19.26 -12.73
CA GLU A 145 17.39 -18.58 -13.75
C GLU A 145 16.64 -17.42 -14.41
N TRP A 146 15.37 -17.64 -14.73
CA TRP A 146 14.47 -16.65 -15.33
C TRP A 146 13.04 -16.82 -14.83
N ALA A 147 12.22 -15.78 -14.98
CA ALA A 147 10.77 -15.85 -14.89
C ALA A 147 10.14 -15.22 -16.14
N GLU A 148 9.03 -15.78 -16.58
CA GLU A 148 8.24 -15.27 -17.70
C GLU A 148 6.76 -15.26 -17.31
N THR A 149 6.07 -14.21 -17.71
CA THR A 149 4.61 -14.10 -17.57
C THR A 149 3.99 -13.72 -18.89
N THR A 150 2.79 -14.19 -19.19
CA THR A 150 2.05 -13.78 -20.39
C THR A 150 0.84 -12.95 -19.99
N VAL A 151 0.86 -11.67 -20.36
CA VAL A 151 -0.28 -10.76 -20.24
C VAL A 151 -1.05 -10.78 -21.56
N TYR A 152 -2.36 -10.83 -21.48
CA TYR A 152 -3.22 -10.75 -22.67
C TYR A 152 -3.88 -9.39 -22.76
N ARG A 153 -3.86 -8.79 -23.95
CA ARG A 153 -4.58 -7.55 -24.25
C ARG A 153 -5.49 -7.74 -25.47
N MET A 154 -6.66 -7.13 -25.44
CA MET A 154 -7.52 -7.02 -26.60
C MET A 154 -6.94 -5.98 -27.57
N VAL A 155 -6.58 -6.42 -28.78
CA VAL A 155 -6.12 -5.58 -29.88
C VAL A 155 -7.09 -5.77 -31.03
N ASN A 156 -7.84 -4.72 -31.37
CA ASN A 156 -8.86 -4.76 -32.42
C ASN A 156 -9.84 -5.95 -32.28
N GLY A 157 -10.27 -6.24 -31.06
CA GLY A 157 -11.19 -7.34 -30.76
C GLY A 157 -10.56 -8.74 -30.72
N VAL A 158 -9.24 -8.86 -30.91
CA VAL A 158 -8.50 -10.13 -30.80
C VAL A 158 -7.70 -10.16 -29.50
N ARG A 159 -7.73 -11.28 -28.79
CA ARG A 159 -6.92 -11.49 -27.58
C ARG A 159 -5.47 -11.83 -27.99
N CYS A 160 -4.55 -10.90 -27.77
CA CYS A 160 -3.13 -11.03 -28.14
C CYS A 160 -2.25 -11.27 -26.89
N PRO A 161 -1.31 -12.24 -26.93
CA PRO A 161 -0.36 -12.49 -25.85
C PRO A 161 0.85 -11.54 -25.94
N PHE A 162 1.31 -11.08 -24.79
CA PHE A 162 2.55 -10.33 -24.60
C PHE A 162 3.33 -10.97 -23.46
N SER A 163 4.52 -11.48 -23.76
CA SER A 163 5.34 -12.24 -22.82
C SER A 163 6.75 -11.66 -22.80
N GLU A 164 7.24 -11.34 -21.60
CA GLU A 164 8.62 -10.93 -21.38
C GLU A 164 9.29 -11.88 -20.41
N MET A 165 10.47 -12.34 -20.80
CA MET A 165 11.34 -13.19 -19.96
C MET A 165 12.37 -12.32 -19.28
N VAL A 166 12.48 -12.45 -17.97
CA VAL A 166 13.41 -11.66 -17.14
C VAL A 166 14.36 -12.60 -16.42
N PHE A 167 15.66 -12.41 -16.62
CA PHE A 167 16.71 -13.18 -15.98
C PHE A 167 17.03 -12.64 -14.59
N TRP A 168 17.21 -13.55 -13.64
CA TRP A 168 17.43 -13.19 -12.25
C TRP A 168 18.73 -12.42 -12.06
N GLU A 169 19.84 -12.92 -12.62
CA GLU A 169 21.18 -12.31 -12.47
C GLU A 169 21.29 -10.92 -13.12
N GLU A 170 20.42 -10.59 -14.07
CA GLU A 170 20.35 -9.27 -14.71
C GLU A 170 19.51 -8.26 -13.92
N THR A 171 18.65 -8.75 -13.01
CA THR A 171 17.55 -7.95 -12.44
C THR A 171 17.67 -7.73 -10.94
N TYR A 172 18.27 -8.67 -10.21
CA TYR A 172 18.24 -8.64 -8.74
C TYR A 172 18.81 -7.33 -8.17
N ALA A 173 18.13 -6.79 -7.16
CA ALA A 173 18.61 -5.59 -6.49
C ALA A 173 19.77 -5.92 -5.55
N ARG A 174 20.79 -5.06 -5.58
CA ARG A 174 22.07 -5.24 -4.88
C ARG A 174 22.14 -4.47 -3.56
N GLN A 175 22.98 -4.93 -2.65
CA GLN A 175 23.33 -4.20 -1.42
C GLN A 175 24.37 -3.13 -1.72
N GLY A 176 23.90 -1.91 -1.94
CA GLY A 176 24.77 -0.80 -2.31
C GLY A 176 25.48 -1.09 -3.63
N ARG A 177 26.81 -1.06 -3.63
CA ARG A 177 27.63 -1.33 -4.83
C ARG A 177 28.17 -2.76 -4.92
N ALA A 178 27.87 -3.62 -3.94
CA ALA A 178 28.34 -4.99 -3.95
C ALA A 178 27.46 -5.88 -4.87
N GLU A 179 28.02 -6.95 -5.41
CA GLU A 179 27.27 -7.99 -6.15
C GLU A 179 26.38 -8.87 -5.23
N VAL A 180 26.25 -8.49 -3.95
CA VAL A 180 25.44 -9.23 -2.97
C VAL A 180 23.98 -8.80 -3.11
N PRO A 181 23.02 -9.72 -3.31
CA PRO A 181 21.59 -9.39 -3.39
C PRO A 181 21.08 -8.75 -2.10
N ASN A 182 20.09 -7.85 -2.20
CA ASN A 182 19.48 -7.24 -1.01
C ASN A 182 18.64 -8.26 -0.22
N GLU A 183 18.23 -7.89 1.00
CA GLU A 183 17.51 -8.78 1.91
C GLU A 183 16.20 -9.34 1.31
N MET A 184 15.48 -8.53 0.53
CA MET A 184 14.22 -8.95 -0.11
C MET A 184 14.45 -10.00 -1.20
N TRP A 185 15.52 -9.84 -1.99
CA TRP A 185 15.92 -10.79 -3.03
C TRP A 185 16.54 -12.07 -2.47
N GLN A 186 17.18 -12.01 -1.30
CA GLN A 186 17.62 -13.21 -0.57
C GLN A 186 16.43 -14.00 0.01
N LYS A 187 15.45 -13.32 0.63
CA LYS A 187 14.31 -13.98 1.29
C LYS A 187 13.25 -14.49 0.31
N ARG A 188 13.03 -13.77 -0.80
CA ARG A 188 11.96 -14.07 -1.75
C ARG A 188 12.43 -14.02 -3.22
N PRO A 189 13.49 -14.75 -3.60
CA PRO A 189 14.10 -14.63 -4.93
C PRO A 189 13.10 -14.85 -6.07
N LYS A 190 12.30 -15.92 -6.00
CA LYS A 190 11.25 -16.22 -6.97
C LYS A 190 10.13 -15.17 -6.98
N GLY A 191 9.76 -14.67 -5.81
CA GLY A 191 8.69 -13.69 -5.65
C GLY A 191 9.06 -12.31 -6.18
N GLN A 192 10.31 -11.88 -6.01
CA GLN A 192 10.79 -10.61 -6.57
C GLN A 192 10.93 -10.68 -8.08
N LEU A 193 11.51 -11.77 -8.61
CA LEU A 193 11.66 -11.94 -10.05
C LEU A 193 10.30 -11.97 -10.76
N LEU A 194 9.31 -12.63 -10.16
CA LEU A 194 7.94 -12.63 -10.69
C LEU A 194 7.35 -11.23 -10.84
N LYS A 195 7.60 -10.32 -9.87
CA LYS A 195 7.10 -8.95 -9.97
C LYS A 195 7.72 -8.23 -11.17
N CYS A 196 9.02 -8.43 -11.39
CA CYS A 196 9.74 -7.83 -12.50
C CYS A 196 9.26 -8.39 -13.85
N ALA A 197 9.13 -9.71 -13.98
CA ALA A 197 8.60 -10.35 -15.19
C ALA A 197 7.18 -9.85 -15.54
N LYS A 198 6.32 -9.73 -14.52
CA LYS A 198 4.97 -9.20 -14.67
C LYS A 198 4.96 -7.73 -15.07
N ALA A 199 5.81 -6.90 -14.47
CA ALA A 199 5.97 -5.50 -14.84
C ALA A 199 6.40 -5.36 -16.30
N ALA A 200 7.42 -6.11 -16.72
CA ALA A 200 7.92 -6.13 -18.09
C ALA A 200 6.84 -6.54 -19.09
N SER A 201 6.09 -7.60 -18.79
CA SER A 201 5.02 -8.09 -19.67
C SER A 201 3.84 -7.12 -19.75
N LEU A 202 3.49 -6.46 -18.64
CA LEU A 202 2.48 -5.40 -18.63
C LEU A 202 2.93 -4.19 -19.44
N ARG A 203 4.22 -3.84 -19.40
CA ARG A 203 4.81 -2.76 -20.20
C ARG A 203 4.82 -3.06 -21.69
N ALA A 204 5.10 -4.30 -22.08
CA ALA A 204 4.95 -4.74 -23.46
C ALA A 204 3.47 -4.69 -23.93
N ALA A 205 2.54 -5.09 -23.07
CA ALA A 205 1.11 -5.10 -23.39
C ALA A 205 0.47 -3.70 -23.40
N PHE A 206 0.84 -2.81 -22.46
CA PHE A 206 0.21 -1.51 -22.20
C PHE A 206 1.25 -0.38 -22.13
N PRO A 207 1.95 -0.07 -23.22
CA PRO A 207 3.08 0.87 -23.19
C PRO A 207 2.71 2.31 -22.77
N GLU A 208 1.47 2.76 -22.98
CA GLU A 208 1.01 4.08 -22.51
C GLU A 208 0.72 4.12 -21.01
N GLU A 209 0.41 2.96 -20.41
CA GLU A 209 0.02 2.86 -19.00
C GLU A 209 1.18 2.48 -18.09
N ALA A 210 2.26 1.96 -18.68
CA ALA A 210 3.31 1.23 -17.98
C ALA A 210 4.70 1.78 -18.32
N GLY A 211 5.31 2.47 -17.37
CA GLY A 211 6.74 2.79 -17.36
C GLY A 211 7.57 1.73 -16.63
N TYR A 212 8.85 2.03 -16.38
CA TYR A 212 9.67 1.21 -15.48
C TYR A 212 9.10 1.25 -14.06
N THR A 213 9.00 0.09 -13.41
CA THR A 213 8.48 0.02 -12.03
C THR A 213 9.59 0.13 -10.98
N ALA A 214 9.19 0.46 -9.75
CA ALA A 214 10.07 0.48 -8.59
C ALA A 214 10.80 -0.85 -8.39
N GLU A 215 10.14 -1.98 -8.69
CA GLU A 215 10.76 -3.31 -8.63
C GLU A 215 11.88 -3.49 -9.66
N GLU A 216 11.76 -2.90 -10.85
CA GLU A 216 12.78 -2.99 -11.91
C GLU A 216 13.96 -2.03 -11.69
N MET A 217 13.74 -0.95 -10.94
CA MET A 217 14.71 0.12 -10.71
C MET A 217 15.40 0.06 -9.34
N GLU A 218 15.02 -0.91 -8.50
CA GLU A 218 15.58 -1.06 -7.17
C GLU A 218 17.11 -1.26 -7.23
N GLY A 219 17.84 -0.36 -6.55
CA GLY A 219 19.31 -0.41 -6.48
C GLY A 219 20.05 0.11 -7.73
N LYS A 220 19.33 0.56 -8.77
CA LYS A 220 19.95 1.21 -9.94
C LYS A 220 20.19 2.70 -9.70
N ALA A 221 21.11 3.29 -10.45
CA ALA A 221 21.32 4.74 -10.45
C ALA A 221 20.43 5.41 -11.52
N ILE A 222 20.13 6.70 -11.33
CA ILE A 222 19.48 7.51 -12.37
C ILE A 222 20.58 8.21 -13.18
N GLU A 223 20.65 7.91 -14.47
CA GLU A 223 21.57 8.54 -15.43
C GLU A 223 20.84 9.67 -16.18
N GLY A 224 21.37 10.91 -16.15
CA GLY A 224 20.80 12.08 -16.83
C GLY A 224 19.72 12.85 -16.04
N HIS A 225 19.18 13.95 -16.62
CA HIS A 225 17.93 14.56 -16.15
C HIS A 225 16.87 13.45 -16.16
N ALA A 226 16.17 13.31 -15.04
CA ALA A 226 15.35 12.17 -14.66
C ALA A 226 14.46 11.61 -15.78
N PRO A 227 13.98 10.35 -15.67
CA PRO A 227 12.99 9.85 -16.62
C PRO A 227 11.83 10.84 -16.66
N VAL A 228 11.17 10.94 -17.80
CA VAL A 228 10.08 11.89 -18.08
C VAL A 228 8.91 11.81 -17.05
N ASP A 229 8.92 10.81 -16.16
CA ASP A 229 7.97 10.58 -15.08
C ASP A 229 8.55 10.66 -13.64
N GLY A 230 9.86 10.83 -13.46
CA GLY A 230 10.53 10.85 -12.16
C GLY A 230 10.96 12.25 -11.75
N ALA A 231 10.06 13.09 -11.23
CA ALA A 231 10.46 14.42 -10.76
C ALA A 231 11.55 14.34 -9.66
N VAL A 232 12.74 14.89 -9.94
CA VAL A 232 13.83 15.04 -8.96
C VAL A 232 13.57 16.31 -8.17
N ILE A 233 13.51 16.21 -6.85
CA ILE A 233 13.30 17.36 -5.97
C ILE A 233 14.64 17.85 -5.43
N GLU A 234 14.99 19.08 -5.77
CA GLU A 234 16.01 19.85 -5.05
C GLU A 234 15.36 20.45 -3.80
N GLY A 235 15.73 19.93 -2.64
CA GLY A 235 15.24 20.43 -1.36
C GLY A 235 15.89 21.77 -1.04
N GLU A 236 15.24 22.86 -1.41
CA GLU A 236 15.45 24.17 -0.81
C GLU A 236 14.13 24.70 -0.24
N ILE A 237 14.19 25.26 0.97
CA ILE A 237 13.05 25.72 1.75
C ILE A 237 12.53 27.02 1.08
N VAL A 238 11.53 26.91 0.21
CA VAL A 238 10.87 28.09 -0.35
C VAL A 238 9.90 28.64 0.68
N THR A 239 10.36 29.64 1.42
CA THR A 239 9.52 30.49 2.25
C THR A 239 8.62 31.29 1.30
N ALA A 240 7.36 30.88 1.12
CA ALA A 240 6.44 31.52 0.21
C ALA A 240 6.09 32.96 0.68
N GLN A 241 6.45 33.97 -0.11
CA GLN A 241 5.86 35.30 -0.01
C GLN A 241 4.50 35.32 -0.74
N PRO A 242 3.48 36.02 -0.21
CA PRO A 242 2.14 36.02 -0.77
C PRO A 242 2.09 36.87 -2.04
N THR A 243 1.73 36.28 -3.18
CA THR A 243 1.41 37.03 -4.41
C THR A 243 -0.10 37.08 -4.60
N THR A 244 -0.62 38.30 -4.72
CA THR A 244 -2.03 38.65 -4.92
C THR A 244 -2.59 38.11 -6.24
N ILE A 245 -3.71 37.38 -6.18
CA ILE A 245 -4.46 36.90 -7.35
C ILE A 245 -5.53 37.95 -7.71
N GLN A 246 -5.55 38.39 -8.98
CA GLN A 246 -6.68 39.13 -9.55
C GLN A 246 -7.69 38.17 -10.21
N PRO A 247 -9.01 38.40 -10.07
CA PRO A 247 -10.03 37.48 -10.57
C PRO A 247 -10.29 37.66 -12.08
N ARG A 248 -10.42 36.54 -12.80
CA ARG A 248 -10.82 36.47 -14.21
C ARG A 248 -12.34 36.36 -14.34
N VAL A 249 -12.90 37.21 -15.19
CA VAL A 249 -14.31 37.27 -15.61
C VAL A 249 -14.76 36.03 -16.41
N THR A 250 -15.95 35.53 -16.07
CA THR A 250 -16.71 34.49 -16.78
C THR A 250 -17.67 35.14 -17.78
N PRO A 251 -17.90 34.56 -18.98
CA PRO A 251 -19.12 34.81 -19.72
C PRO A 251 -20.08 33.61 -19.64
N THR A 252 -21.29 33.92 -19.17
CA THR A 252 -22.54 33.15 -19.35
C THR A 252 -23.05 33.33 -20.78
N VAL A 253 -23.75 32.33 -21.32
CA VAL A 253 -24.92 32.38 -22.25
C VAL A 253 -25.05 31.00 -22.95
N VAL A 254 -26.19 30.38 -23.27
CA VAL A 254 -27.63 30.41 -22.96
C VAL A 254 -28.18 29.06 -23.48
N ASP A 255 -29.24 28.59 -22.84
CA ASP A 255 -30.10 27.41 -23.09
C ASP A 255 -30.97 27.49 -24.37
N THR A 256 -31.23 26.37 -25.05
CA THR A 256 -32.48 26.12 -25.82
C THR A 256 -32.78 24.62 -26.01
N ALA A 257 -33.84 24.15 -25.32
CA ALA A 257 -35.00 23.32 -25.76
C ALA A 257 -34.77 22.11 -26.71
N SER A 258 -35.02 20.86 -26.30
CA SER A 258 -36.30 20.11 -26.14
C SER A 258 -36.85 19.43 -27.42
N VAL A 259 -37.20 18.13 -27.32
CA VAL A 259 -38.53 17.51 -27.63
C VAL A 259 -38.44 16.02 -28.08
N ASP A 260 -39.10 15.18 -27.27
CA ASP A 260 -39.95 13.99 -27.47
C ASP A 260 -39.62 12.68 -28.26
N THR A 261 -39.84 11.60 -27.49
CA THR A 261 -40.58 10.32 -27.72
C THR A 261 -40.35 9.46 -28.97
N ALA A 262 -40.02 8.18 -28.75
CA ALA A 262 -40.95 7.03 -28.81
C ALA A 262 -40.22 5.68 -29.00
N ARG A 263 -40.56 4.66 -28.20
CA ARG A 263 -40.29 3.23 -28.45
C ARG A 263 -41.38 2.62 -29.35
N PRO A 264 -41.12 1.45 -29.97
CA PRO A 264 -41.85 0.26 -29.50
C PRO A 264 -41.04 -1.04 -29.35
N ASN A 265 -41.67 -1.97 -28.63
CA ASN A 265 -41.24 -3.26 -28.06
C ASN A 265 -40.91 -4.40 -29.05
N GLY A 266 -40.16 -5.40 -28.53
CA GLY A 266 -40.39 -6.83 -28.83
C GLY A 266 -39.33 -7.83 -28.28
N ILE A 267 -39.61 -8.42 -27.09
CA ILE A 267 -39.42 -9.83 -26.62
C ILE A 267 -38.19 -10.65 -27.13
N ASP A 268 -37.40 -11.37 -26.32
CA ASP A 268 -37.73 -12.32 -25.24
C ASP A 268 -36.46 -12.64 -24.42
N GLU A 269 -36.52 -12.59 -23.08
CA GLU A 269 -35.48 -13.10 -22.17
C GLU A 269 -36.16 -13.76 -20.96
N THR A 270 -35.94 -15.07 -20.81
CA THR A 270 -36.25 -15.84 -19.62
C THR A 270 -35.16 -15.66 -18.56
N ALA A 271 -35.53 -15.24 -17.35
CA ALA A 271 -35.26 -15.94 -16.08
C ALA A 271 -35.14 -14.99 -14.86
N VAL A 272 -36.16 -15.09 -14.00
CA VAL A 272 -36.18 -15.08 -12.52
C VAL A 272 -35.33 -14.03 -11.78
N SER A 273 -36.04 -13.03 -11.24
CA SER A 273 -35.57 -12.06 -10.24
C SER A 273 -36.17 -12.41 -8.87
N GLU A 274 -35.34 -12.51 -7.83
CA GLU A 274 -35.76 -12.55 -6.43
C GLU A 274 -35.43 -11.20 -5.79
N THR A 275 -36.48 -10.56 -5.27
CA THR A 275 -36.56 -9.19 -4.78
C THR A 275 -35.99 -9.02 -3.37
N ALA A 276 -35.22 -7.94 -3.17
CA ALA A 276 -35.08 -7.30 -1.86
C ALA A 276 -36.36 -6.51 -1.49
N PRO A 277 -36.57 -6.20 -0.20
CA PRO A 277 -36.71 -4.78 0.14
C PRO A 277 -35.96 -4.36 1.42
N ALA A 278 -35.82 -3.04 1.56
CA ALA A 278 -35.05 -2.29 2.55
C ALA A 278 -35.75 -2.07 3.91
N ASP A 279 -34.98 -2.00 5.01
CA ASP A 279 -35.08 -1.02 6.13
C ASP A 279 -33.87 -1.19 7.11
N PRO A 280 -33.11 -0.15 7.51
CA PRO A 280 -31.90 -0.28 8.34
C PRO A 280 -32.11 0.11 9.82
N ALA A 281 -33.02 -0.56 10.53
CA ALA A 281 -33.05 -0.53 12.00
C ALA A 281 -33.80 -1.74 12.58
N GLN A 282 -33.18 -2.37 13.59
CA GLN A 282 -33.67 -3.47 14.44
C GLN A 282 -33.31 -4.91 14.00
N ARG A 283 -32.41 -5.53 14.77
CA ARG A 283 -32.61 -6.87 15.34
C ARG A 283 -31.59 -7.15 16.45
N ASP A 284 -32.13 -7.53 17.60
CA ASP A 284 -31.42 -7.94 18.80
C ASP A 284 -30.45 -9.10 18.56
N ALA A 285 -29.37 -9.09 19.35
CA ALA A 285 -28.23 -9.99 19.29
C ALA A 285 -28.59 -11.43 19.71
N VAL A 286 -28.94 -12.29 18.75
CA VAL A 286 -28.80 -13.74 18.93
C VAL A 286 -27.39 -14.11 18.51
N ILE A 287 -26.52 -14.43 19.47
CA ILE A 287 -25.22 -15.03 19.18
C ILE A 287 -25.50 -16.46 18.69
N ASP A 288 -25.15 -16.73 17.43
CA ASP A 288 -25.33 -18.04 16.82
C ASP A 288 -24.46 -19.08 17.56
N ALA A 289 -25.01 -20.27 17.85
CA ALA A 289 -24.28 -21.36 18.52
C ALA A 289 -23.01 -21.78 17.76
N GLN A 290 -23.01 -21.65 16.43
CA GLN A 290 -21.85 -21.87 15.57
C GLN A 290 -20.77 -20.82 15.81
N VAL A 291 -21.14 -19.56 16.00
CA VAL A 291 -20.23 -18.45 16.27
C VAL A 291 -19.63 -18.60 17.67
N ALA A 292 -20.45 -18.95 18.67
CA ALA A 292 -19.96 -19.21 20.02
C ALA A 292 -18.89 -20.34 20.04
N LYS A 293 -19.09 -21.41 19.27
CA LYS A 293 -18.12 -22.50 19.13
C LYS A 293 -16.82 -22.07 18.45
N GLN A 294 -16.91 -21.20 17.44
CA GLN A 294 -15.74 -20.65 16.75
C GLN A 294 -14.92 -19.75 17.66
N VAL A 295 -15.58 -18.90 18.46
CA VAL A 295 -14.94 -18.05 19.46
C VAL A 295 -14.26 -18.90 20.54
N ALA A 296 -14.93 -19.93 21.09
CA ALA A 296 -14.32 -20.82 22.09
C ALA A 296 -13.05 -21.50 21.56
N THR A 297 -13.08 -21.95 20.30
CA THR A 297 -11.91 -22.57 19.65
C THR A 297 -10.76 -21.57 19.48
N LEU A 298 -11.09 -20.31 19.15
CA LEU A 298 -10.11 -19.23 19.01
C LEU A 298 -9.45 -18.89 20.35
N VAL A 299 -10.24 -18.78 21.42
CA VAL A 299 -9.77 -18.56 22.79
C VAL A 299 -8.84 -19.70 23.23
N GLU A 300 -9.20 -20.95 22.98
CA GLU A 300 -8.36 -22.10 23.34
C GLU A 300 -6.98 -22.05 22.65
N ARG A 301 -6.93 -21.68 21.37
CA ARG A 301 -5.68 -21.51 20.63
C ARG A 301 -4.85 -20.35 21.17
N ALA A 302 -5.49 -19.23 21.49
CA ALA A 302 -4.83 -18.06 22.06
C ALA A 302 -4.23 -18.37 23.44
N CYS A 303 -4.94 -19.12 24.30
CA CYS A 303 -4.43 -19.61 25.59
C CYS A 303 -3.17 -20.45 25.45
N LYS A 304 -3.12 -21.36 24.46
CA LYS A 304 -1.97 -22.28 24.27
C LYS A 304 -0.70 -21.55 23.85
N VAL A 305 -0.84 -20.56 22.96
CA VAL A 305 0.31 -19.90 22.30
C VAL A 305 0.62 -18.54 22.92
N GLY A 306 -0.29 -17.97 23.71
CA GLY A 306 -0.16 -16.63 24.29
C GLY A 306 -0.26 -15.49 23.27
N ALA A 307 -0.80 -15.77 22.08
CA ALA A 307 -0.85 -14.84 20.95
C ALA A 307 -2.17 -14.07 20.91
N TRP A 308 -2.46 -13.32 21.98
CA TRP A 308 -3.75 -12.62 22.17
C TRP A 308 -4.02 -11.54 21.11
N GLY A 309 -3.03 -10.72 20.77
CA GLY A 309 -3.17 -9.69 19.73
C GLY A 309 -3.53 -10.26 18.35
N GLN A 310 -2.92 -11.40 17.98
CA GLN A 310 -3.24 -12.08 16.72
C GLN A 310 -4.66 -12.69 16.73
N ALA A 311 -5.14 -13.13 17.90
CA ALA A 311 -6.51 -13.64 18.05
C ALA A 311 -7.56 -12.51 17.95
N GLU A 312 -7.25 -11.32 18.48
CA GLU A 312 -8.11 -10.13 18.33
C GLU A 312 -8.19 -9.66 16.87
N ASP A 313 -7.06 -9.58 16.17
CA ASP A 313 -7.02 -9.23 14.76
C ASP A 313 -7.84 -10.20 13.91
N TYR A 314 -7.73 -11.51 14.21
CA TYR A 314 -8.54 -12.53 13.57
C TYR A 314 -10.04 -12.36 13.85
N ALA A 315 -10.42 -12.06 15.09
CA ALA A 315 -11.82 -11.82 15.46
C ALA A 315 -12.40 -10.61 14.71
N ARG A 316 -11.66 -9.50 14.64
CA ARG A 316 -12.03 -8.27 13.91
C ARG A 316 -12.17 -8.47 12.40
N ALA A 317 -11.38 -9.37 11.83
CA ALA A 317 -11.49 -9.72 10.41
C ALA A 317 -12.67 -10.65 10.10
N ARG A 318 -13.10 -11.49 11.07
CA ARG A 318 -14.01 -12.61 10.81
C ARG A 318 -15.44 -12.43 11.31
N PHE A 319 -15.64 -11.62 12.34
CA PHE A 319 -16.95 -11.33 12.94
C PHE A 319 -17.29 -9.85 12.81
N ASN A 320 -18.58 -9.52 12.82
CA ASN A 320 -19.07 -8.14 12.78
C ASN A 320 -20.21 -7.93 13.78
N GLY A 321 -20.53 -6.67 14.08
CA GLY A 321 -21.63 -6.30 14.96
C GLY A 321 -21.59 -6.99 16.33
N ALA A 322 -22.72 -7.55 16.76
CA ALA A 322 -22.85 -8.22 18.06
C ALA A 322 -21.96 -9.47 18.22
N HIS A 323 -21.66 -10.17 17.11
CA HIS A 323 -20.79 -11.34 17.13
C HIS A 323 -19.32 -10.97 17.36
N LEU A 324 -18.89 -9.82 16.81
CA LEU A 324 -17.55 -9.28 17.09
C LEU A 324 -17.43 -8.81 18.54
N ALA A 325 -18.43 -8.10 19.05
CA ALA A 325 -18.46 -7.66 20.43
C ALA A 325 -18.36 -8.85 21.40
N TYR A 326 -19.10 -9.93 21.14
CA TYR A 326 -19.00 -11.18 21.89
C TYR A 326 -17.61 -11.83 21.80
N ALA A 327 -17.04 -11.93 20.59
CA ALA A 327 -15.72 -12.55 20.38
C ALA A 327 -14.58 -11.81 21.10
N LEU A 328 -14.61 -10.48 21.10
CA LEU A 328 -13.59 -9.67 21.77
C LEU A 328 -13.73 -9.73 23.29
N ALA A 329 -14.96 -9.71 23.82
CA ALA A 329 -15.20 -9.82 25.26
C ALA A 329 -14.70 -11.17 25.83
N GLU A 330 -14.92 -12.28 25.12
CA GLU A 330 -14.45 -13.60 25.53
C GLU A 330 -12.92 -13.72 25.47
N LEU A 331 -12.28 -13.13 24.46
CA LEU A 331 -10.82 -13.10 24.35
C LEU A 331 -10.17 -12.27 25.47
N GLU A 332 -10.76 -11.12 25.80
CA GLU A 332 -10.26 -10.23 26.87
C GLU A 332 -10.38 -10.90 28.25
N GLN A 333 -11.52 -11.53 28.57
CA GLN A 333 -11.71 -12.26 29.82
C GLN A 333 -10.71 -13.43 29.96
N ALA A 334 -10.49 -14.19 28.89
CA ALA A 334 -9.55 -15.29 28.90
C ALA A 334 -8.08 -14.82 29.02
N ALA A 335 -7.73 -13.70 28.38
CA ALA A 335 -6.42 -13.09 28.51
C ALA A 335 -6.16 -12.64 29.96
N ALA A 336 -7.14 -11.98 30.60
CA ALA A 336 -7.04 -11.55 31.99
C ALA A 336 -6.86 -12.75 32.95
N LEU A 337 -7.63 -13.82 32.77
CA LEU A 337 -7.49 -15.05 33.57
C LEU A 337 -6.12 -15.72 33.38
N SER A 338 -5.58 -15.69 32.16
CA SER A 338 -4.24 -16.24 31.88
C SER A 338 -3.11 -15.50 32.60
N VAL A 339 -3.23 -14.17 32.78
CA VAL A 339 -2.27 -13.34 33.51
C VAL A 339 -2.34 -13.62 35.01
N VAL A 340 -3.55 -13.74 35.56
CA VAL A 340 -3.76 -14.09 36.99
C VAL A 340 -3.18 -15.47 37.29
N THR A 341 -3.39 -16.45 36.41
CA THR A 341 -2.90 -17.83 36.56
C THR A 341 -1.38 -17.91 36.50
N ARG A 342 -0.73 -17.13 35.61
CA ARG A 342 0.74 -17.02 35.57
C ARG A 342 1.29 -16.39 36.85
N LYS A 343 0.66 -15.32 37.35
CA LYS A 343 1.11 -14.62 38.57
C LYS A 343 1.00 -15.49 39.82
N ALA A 344 -0.03 -16.34 39.93
CA ALA A 344 -0.16 -17.32 41.00
C ALA A 344 0.94 -18.40 40.94
N LYS A 345 1.27 -18.89 39.74
CA LYS A 345 2.31 -19.93 39.54
C LYS A 345 3.73 -19.41 39.81
N THR A 346 3.99 -18.12 39.63
CA THR A 346 5.27 -17.48 39.96
C THR A 346 5.43 -17.23 41.47
N ALA A 347 4.33 -17.09 42.22
CA ALA A 347 4.36 -16.89 43.67
C ALA A 347 4.62 -18.19 44.47
N GLU A 348 4.44 -19.36 43.85
CA GLU A 348 4.62 -20.68 44.47
C GLU A 348 5.99 -21.33 44.21
N ALA A 349 6.89 -20.70 43.44
CA ALA A 349 8.21 -21.27 43.13
C ALA A 349 9.20 -21.05 44.30
N PRO A 350 9.80 -22.10 44.89
CA PRO A 350 10.68 -21.97 46.04
C PRO A 350 12.02 -21.34 45.63
N VAL A 351 12.45 -20.34 46.41
CA VAL A 351 13.73 -19.64 46.27
C VAL A 351 14.86 -20.63 46.62
N ALA A 352 15.59 -21.08 45.61
CA ALA A 352 16.78 -21.90 45.79
C ALA A 352 17.96 -21.02 46.23
N GLU A 353 18.39 -21.25 47.47
CA GLU A 353 19.47 -20.60 48.17
C GLU A 353 20.83 -20.96 47.55
N ALA A 354 21.64 -19.94 47.26
CA ALA A 354 22.99 -20.07 46.75
C ALA A 354 23.95 -20.36 47.91
N ALA A 355 24.66 -21.49 47.83
CA ALA A 355 25.90 -21.79 48.55
C ALA A 355 26.85 -22.56 47.64
#